data_AF-A0A537Z3P5-F1
#
_entry.id   AF-A0A537Z3P5-F1
#
_cell.length_a   1.000
_cell.length_b   1.000
_cell.length_c   1.000
_cell.angle_alpha   90.00
_cell.angle_beta   90.00
_cell.angle_gamma   90.00
#
_symmetry.space_group_name_H-M   'P 1'
#
loop_
_entity.id
_entity.type
_entity.pdbx_description
1 polymer ?
#
loop_
_entity_poly.entity_id
_entity_poly.type
_entity_poly.pdbx_seq_one_letter_code
_entity_poly.pdbx_strand_id
1 'polypeptide(L)'
;MTSLRLPAVLVVAIAAALLAPAPAGGAISITTNPGLKPRFDRGSPDYVVRCNPGTPVRFAVSASDGDTVAVGNGAKRGGDFTADASLEPGAAVELRVSSAGRSSTHHVRCLPLDFPTWTVHRHRKPQSQWYVLTPVGRYSAGYVAVFDARGVPVWWMHSSWYAPWDGKLMRSGNLMWSRIFGTDFGLDPRGGWEEHRLDGRIVRTLQTKGTPTDFHDLEQEPNGKYLLDSYRRRLNVDLSSVGGPKHATVVDAEIQELTPEGKLVWRWNSKNHIGLRDRTWSWAGAIREQRRKPPAERRYDLVHINSVEPDGNGIIVSARFL
;
A
#
# COMPACT_ATOMS: atom_id res chain seq x y z
N MET A 1 73.72 -5.68 52.09
CA MET A 1 73.91 -5.04 50.78
C MET A 1 72.56 -4.50 50.32
N THR A 2 72.15 -3.32 50.81
CA THR A 2 72.27 -2.02 50.12
C THR A 2 71.71 -2.01 48.70
N SER A 3 70.54 -1.39 48.52
CA SER A 3 70.45 -0.12 47.76
C SER A 3 69.01 0.43 47.79
N LEU A 4 68.83 1.55 48.49
CA LEU A 4 67.78 2.52 48.22
C LEU A 4 67.95 3.04 46.79
N ARG A 5 66.88 3.10 46.00
CA ARG A 5 66.84 3.84 44.73
C ARG A 5 65.92 5.06 44.87
N LEU A 6 66.46 6.22 44.49
CA LEU A 6 65.82 7.53 44.45
C LEU A 6 64.60 7.56 43.51
N PRO A 7 63.65 8.50 43.72
CA PRO A 7 62.52 8.69 42.81
C PRO A 7 62.94 9.51 41.59
N ALA A 8 62.58 9.05 40.40
CA ALA A 8 62.67 9.86 39.18
C ALA A 8 61.43 10.76 39.12
N VAL A 9 61.66 12.07 39.20
CA VAL A 9 60.63 13.09 38.95
C VAL A 9 60.38 13.16 37.44
N LEU A 10 59.20 12.74 37.01
CA LEU A 10 58.76 12.86 35.61
C LEU A 10 58.11 14.23 35.43
N VAL A 11 58.77 15.12 34.69
CA VAL A 11 58.21 16.41 34.27
C VAL A 11 57.20 16.16 33.15
N VAL A 12 55.91 16.32 33.43
CA VAL A 12 54.85 16.29 32.42
C VAL A 12 54.78 17.66 31.75
N ALA A 13 55.27 17.75 30.51
CA ALA A 13 55.04 18.90 29.65
C ALA A 13 53.59 18.84 29.12
N ILE A 14 52.71 19.72 29.61
CA ILE A 14 51.36 19.89 29.08
C ILE A 14 51.47 20.72 27.80
N ALA A 15 51.44 20.07 26.64
CA ALA A 15 51.22 20.74 25.37
C ALA A 15 49.74 21.11 25.26
N ALA A 16 49.43 22.40 25.39
CA ALA A 16 48.10 22.93 25.10
C ALA A 16 47.86 22.85 23.58
N ALA A 17 47.23 21.77 23.12
CA ALA A 17 46.71 21.70 21.78
C ALA A 17 45.55 22.68 21.65
N LEU A 18 45.76 23.75 20.88
CA LEU A 18 44.69 24.61 20.37
C LEU A 18 43.71 23.74 19.58
N LEU A 19 42.58 23.39 20.20
CA LEU A 19 41.43 22.79 19.53
C LEU A 19 40.92 23.83 18.53
N ALA A 20 41.29 23.67 17.26
CA ALA A 20 40.60 24.35 16.18
C ALA A 20 39.10 24.01 16.28
N PRO A 21 38.18 25.00 16.18
CA PRO A 21 36.77 24.71 16.16
C PRO A 21 36.51 23.72 15.02
N ALA A 22 35.84 22.60 15.33
CA ALA A 22 35.38 21.68 14.31
C ALA A 22 34.56 22.51 13.30
N PRO A 23 34.81 22.38 11.97
CA PRO A 23 33.99 23.08 10.99
C PRO A 23 32.54 22.74 11.28
N ALA A 24 31.70 23.77 11.46
CA ALA A 24 30.26 23.59 11.56
C ALA A 24 29.85 22.71 10.39
N GLY A 25 29.36 21.50 10.69
CA GLY A 25 29.07 20.53 9.65
C GLY A 25 28.09 21.14 8.64
N GLY A 26 28.48 21.19 7.37
CA GLY A 26 27.74 21.85 6.31
C GLY A 26 26.23 21.62 6.40
N ALA A 27 25.49 22.72 6.24
CA ALA A 27 24.05 22.75 6.31
C ALA A 27 23.48 22.85 4.89
N ILE A 28 22.63 21.87 4.53
CA ILE A 28 21.84 21.91 3.30
C ILE A 28 20.39 22.09 3.69
N SER A 29 19.78 23.13 3.14
CA SER A 29 18.35 23.37 3.20
C SER A 29 17.79 23.37 1.79
N ILE A 30 16.71 22.61 1.56
CA ILE A 30 15.98 22.60 0.30
C ILE A 30 14.51 22.79 0.62
N THR A 31 13.92 23.81 0.02
CA THR A 31 12.46 24.01 0.03
C THR A 31 11.94 24.08 -1.39
N THR A 32 10.66 23.78 -1.56
CA THR A 32 10.00 23.88 -2.86
C THR A 32 8.72 24.68 -2.78
N ASN A 33 8.29 25.22 -3.91
CA ASN A 33 6.94 25.68 -4.12
C ASN A 33 6.36 24.93 -5.34
N PRO A 34 5.32 24.08 -5.16
CA PRO A 34 4.64 23.72 -3.91
C PRO A 34 5.53 22.96 -2.92
N GLY A 35 5.23 23.03 -1.61
CA GLY A 35 6.09 22.51 -0.54
C GLY A 35 6.33 21.00 -0.55
N LEU A 36 7.56 20.59 -0.21
CA LEU A 36 7.95 19.19 -0.06
C LEU A 36 7.15 18.51 1.07
N LYS A 37 6.77 17.26 0.83
CA LYS A 37 6.25 16.35 1.83
C LYS A 37 7.07 15.04 1.84
N PRO A 38 7.71 14.68 2.96
CA PRO A 38 7.96 15.50 4.15
C PRO A 38 8.84 16.72 3.82
N ARG A 39 9.09 17.59 4.81
CA ARG A 39 10.14 18.62 4.69
C ARG A 39 11.49 17.95 4.42
N PHE A 40 12.39 18.65 3.72
CA PHE A 40 13.70 18.12 3.38
C PHE A 40 14.49 17.71 4.63
N ASP A 41 15.05 16.51 4.57
CA ASP A 41 15.91 15.88 5.56
C ASP A 41 16.96 15.01 4.84
N ARG A 42 18.25 15.23 5.12
CA ARG A 42 19.32 14.49 4.42
C ARG A 42 19.22 12.96 4.55
N GLY A 43 18.53 12.45 5.57
CA GLY A 43 18.28 11.01 5.75
C GLY A 43 17.13 10.45 4.92
N SER A 44 16.35 11.29 4.24
CA SER A 44 15.18 10.89 3.44
C SER A 44 15.52 10.88 1.93
N PRO A 45 15.59 9.71 1.26
CA PRO A 45 15.77 9.55 -0.18
C PRO A 45 14.54 9.93 -1.02
N ASP A 46 13.34 10.01 -0.46
CA ASP A 46 12.11 10.24 -1.22
C ASP A 46 11.28 11.37 -0.63
N TYR A 47 10.72 12.18 -1.53
CA TYR A 47 9.81 13.28 -1.26
C TYR A 47 8.76 13.37 -2.34
N VAL A 48 7.69 14.07 -2.03
CA VAL A 48 6.67 14.43 -3.01
C VAL A 48 6.29 15.90 -2.92
N VAL A 49 5.80 16.43 -4.03
CA VAL A 49 5.13 17.72 -4.13
C VAL A 49 3.78 17.51 -4.83
N ARG A 50 2.77 18.30 -4.48
CA ARG A 50 1.53 18.36 -5.26
C ARG A 50 1.73 19.34 -6.39
N CYS A 51 2.03 18.86 -7.58
CA CYS A 51 2.26 19.75 -8.71
C CYS A 51 0.95 20.27 -9.29
N ASN A 52 1.02 21.48 -9.84
CA ASN A 52 0.00 21.98 -10.75
C ASN A 52 0.53 21.80 -12.18
N PRO A 53 -0.20 21.07 -13.06
CA PRO A 53 0.20 20.94 -14.47
C PRO A 53 0.51 22.31 -15.10
N GLY A 54 1.58 22.38 -15.88
CA GLY A 54 2.04 23.63 -16.50
C GLY A 54 2.74 24.63 -15.58
N THR A 55 2.82 24.38 -14.26
CA THR A 55 3.58 25.22 -13.32
C THR A 55 4.83 24.48 -12.85
N PRO A 56 6.04 25.00 -13.12
CA PRO A 56 7.28 24.39 -12.63
C PRO A 56 7.33 24.35 -11.09
N VAL A 57 7.94 23.30 -10.55
CA VAL A 57 8.29 23.22 -9.14
C VAL A 57 9.53 24.07 -8.93
N ARG A 58 9.41 25.14 -8.14
CA ARG A 58 10.53 26.01 -7.81
C ARG A 58 11.26 25.48 -6.58
N PHE A 59 12.55 25.22 -6.72
CA PHE A 59 13.47 24.86 -5.65
C PHE A 59 14.18 26.10 -5.16
N ALA A 60 14.25 26.26 -3.84
CA ALA A 60 15.16 27.19 -3.17
C ALA A 60 16.13 26.36 -2.34
N VAL A 61 17.41 26.49 -2.65
CA VAL A 61 18.51 25.70 -2.08
C VAL A 61 19.47 26.65 -1.36
N SER A 62 19.89 26.24 -0.16
CA SER A 62 21.02 26.83 0.56
C SER A 62 21.99 25.70 0.90
N ALA A 63 23.24 25.83 0.47
CA ALA A 63 24.30 24.85 0.73
C ALA A 63 25.57 25.56 1.20
N SER A 64 25.97 25.33 2.44
CA SER A 64 27.15 25.97 3.06
C SER A 64 28.38 25.06 3.07
N ASP A 65 29.54 25.62 3.43
CA ASP A 65 30.74 24.84 3.81
C ASP A 65 31.24 23.85 2.75
N GLY A 66 31.14 24.24 1.48
CA GLY A 66 31.57 23.42 0.34
C GLY A 66 30.55 22.36 -0.09
N ASP A 67 29.39 22.29 0.57
CA ASP A 67 28.28 21.46 0.15
C ASP A 67 27.75 21.93 -1.20
N THR A 68 27.29 20.98 -2.02
CA THR A 68 26.73 21.27 -3.34
C THR A 68 25.49 20.45 -3.62
N VAL A 69 24.57 21.03 -4.40
CA VAL A 69 23.33 20.39 -4.82
C VAL A 69 23.13 20.60 -6.31
N ALA A 70 22.72 19.56 -7.02
CA ALA A 70 22.17 19.67 -8.37
C ALA A 70 20.69 19.29 -8.35
N VAL A 71 19.86 20.07 -9.05
CA VAL A 71 18.43 19.80 -9.27
C VAL A 71 18.26 19.28 -10.70
N GLY A 72 17.75 18.06 -10.85
CA GLY A 72 17.61 17.38 -12.13
C GLY A 72 18.93 17.28 -12.88
N ASN A 73 18.92 17.69 -14.15
CA ASN A 73 20.09 17.69 -15.03
C ASN A 73 21.00 18.92 -14.82
N GLY A 74 20.70 19.79 -13.86
CA GLY A 74 21.53 20.95 -13.56
C GLY A 74 22.94 20.59 -13.06
N ALA A 75 23.84 21.57 -13.11
CA ALA A 75 25.16 21.47 -12.49
C ALA A 75 25.05 21.51 -10.95
N LYS A 76 26.01 20.89 -10.26
CA LYS A 76 26.14 21.01 -8.80
C LYS A 76 26.56 22.43 -8.45
N ARG A 77 25.84 23.04 -7.51
CA ARG A 77 26.08 24.43 -7.06
C ARG A 77 26.07 24.48 -5.53
N GLY A 78 26.96 25.30 -4.97
CA GLY A 78 26.94 25.69 -3.56
C GLY A 78 26.32 27.08 -3.37
N GLY A 79 26.22 27.53 -2.13
CA GLY A 79 25.60 28.80 -1.76
C GLY A 79 24.08 28.78 -1.90
N ASP A 80 23.49 29.97 -1.93
CA ASP A 80 22.05 30.16 -2.10
C ASP A 80 21.70 30.26 -3.59
N PHE A 81 20.73 29.46 -4.03
CA PHE A 81 20.24 29.52 -5.40
C PHE A 81 18.82 28.99 -5.56
N THR A 82 18.21 29.36 -6.68
CA THR A 82 16.95 28.78 -7.14
C THR A 82 17.15 27.95 -8.40
N ALA A 83 16.27 26.98 -8.59
CA ALA A 83 16.15 26.18 -9.81
C ALA A 83 14.67 25.82 -10.01
N ASP A 84 14.21 25.79 -11.25
CA ASP A 84 12.85 25.36 -11.59
C ASP A 84 12.90 24.00 -12.29
N ALA A 85 11.98 23.10 -11.94
CA ALA A 85 11.80 21.82 -12.62
C ALA A 85 10.35 21.66 -13.10
N SER A 86 10.15 21.57 -14.41
CA SER A 86 8.86 21.23 -15.00
C SER A 86 8.62 19.74 -14.84
N LEU A 87 7.57 19.38 -14.09
CA LEU A 87 7.20 18.00 -13.82
C LEU A 87 5.73 17.78 -14.13
N GLU A 88 5.45 16.74 -14.92
CA GLU A 88 4.10 16.21 -15.09
C GLU A 88 3.74 15.31 -13.90
N PRO A 89 2.44 15.18 -13.55
CA PRO A 89 2.01 14.20 -12.56
C PRO A 89 2.54 12.79 -12.88
N GLY A 90 3.15 12.13 -11.88
CA GLY A 90 3.82 10.85 -12.05
C GLY A 90 5.33 10.95 -12.34
N ALA A 91 5.82 12.10 -12.80
CA ALA A 91 7.25 12.33 -13.03
C ALA A 91 8.01 12.59 -11.72
N ALA A 92 9.34 12.54 -11.78
CA ALA A 92 10.22 12.85 -10.67
C ALA A 92 11.44 13.66 -11.13
N VAL A 93 11.97 14.47 -10.23
CA VAL A 93 13.28 15.10 -10.38
C VAL A 93 14.24 14.58 -9.31
N GLU A 94 15.48 14.31 -9.71
CA GLU A 94 16.54 13.92 -8.78
C GLU A 94 17.23 15.14 -8.18
N LEU A 95 17.54 15.08 -6.89
CA LEU A 95 18.43 15.99 -6.19
C LEU A 95 19.72 15.25 -5.90
N ARG A 96 20.82 15.66 -6.53
CA ARG A 96 22.15 15.08 -6.29
C ARG A 96 22.90 15.99 -5.32
N VAL A 97 23.03 15.53 -4.09
CA VAL A 97 23.60 16.27 -2.96
C VAL A 97 25.02 15.77 -2.71
N SER A 98 25.94 16.68 -2.40
CA SER A 98 27.28 16.36 -1.93
C SER A 98 27.58 17.17 -0.68
N SER A 99 27.86 16.47 0.41
CA SER A 99 28.09 17.07 1.72
C SER A 99 29.13 16.28 2.50
N ALA A 100 30.09 16.97 3.10
CA ALA A 100 31.19 16.36 3.86
C ALA A 100 31.87 15.18 3.14
N GLY A 101 32.14 15.32 1.83
CA GLY A 101 32.78 14.29 1.00
C GLY A 101 31.89 13.10 0.62
N ARG A 102 30.60 13.08 1.02
CA ARG A 102 29.63 12.03 0.67
C ARG A 102 28.64 12.54 -0.36
N SER A 103 28.27 11.69 -1.31
CA SER A 103 27.19 11.97 -2.26
C SER A 103 25.92 11.19 -1.90
N SER A 104 24.76 11.82 -2.06
CA SER A 104 23.44 11.20 -1.94
C SER A 104 22.52 11.67 -3.06
N THR A 105 21.57 10.80 -3.43
CA THR A 105 20.51 11.13 -4.39
C THR A 105 19.18 11.06 -3.68
N HIS A 106 18.34 12.06 -3.93
CA HIS A 106 16.98 12.14 -3.43
C HIS A 106 16.02 12.31 -4.60
N HIS A 107 14.79 11.80 -4.48
CA HIS A 107 13.76 11.92 -5.51
C HIS A 107 12.63 12.81 -5.01
N VAL A 108 12.25 13.80 -5.82
CA VAL A 108 11.05 14.60 -5.59
C VAL A 108 10.05 14.22 -6.66
N ARG A 109 9.00 13.49 -6.28
CA ARG A 109 7.97 13.02 -7.20
C ARG A 109 6.78 13.97 -7.23
N CYS A 110 6.22 14.12 -8.42
CA CYS A 110 5.11 14.98 -8.71
C CYS A 110 3.81 14.20 -8.53
N LEU A 111 3.07 14.46 -7.44
CA LEU A 111 1.80 13.79 -7.21
C LEU A 111 0.68 14.42 -8.05
N PRO A 112 -0.25 13.59 -8.58
CA PRO A 112 -1.51 14.07 -9.10
C PRO A 112 -2.27 14.92 -8.07
N LEU A 113 -3.02 15.92 -8.56
CA LEU A 113 -3.80 16.80 -7.68
C LEU A 113 -4.88 16.05 -6.91
N ASP A 114 -5.49 15.04 -7.54
CA ASP A 114 -6.51 14.17 -6.98
C ASP A 114 -5.95 13.01 -6.13
N PHE A 115 -4.62 12.87 -6.03
CA PHE A 115 -4.02 11.87 -5.16
C PHE A 115 -4.48 12.12 -3.70
N PRO A 116 -4.89 11.09 -2.94
CA PRO A 116 -5.41 11.22 -1.58
C PRO A 116 -4.54 12.07 -0.67
N THR A 117 -5.15 12.74 0.29
CA THR A 117 -4.42 13.32 1.43
C THR A 117 -4.10 12.22 2.43
N TRP A 118 -2.99 12.36 3.16
CA TRP A 118 -2.58 11.40 4.17
C TRP A 118 -1.79 12.09 5.29
N THR A 119 -1.80 11.48 6.47
CA THR A 119 -0.92 11.80 7.59
C THR A 119 -0.09 10.58 7.93
N VAL A 120 1.10 10.80 8.51
CA VAL A 120 2.00 9.72 8.90
C VAL A 120 2.26 9.82 10.40
N HIS A 121 1.93 8.75 11.11
CA HIS A 121 2.26 8.59 12.52
C HIS A 121 3.15 7.37 12.67
N ARG A 122 4.35 7.56 13.20
CA ARG A 122 5.30 6.47 13.46
C ARG A 122 5.45 6.29 14.96
N HIS A 123 4.95 5.17 15.47
CA HIS A 123 5.05 4.84 16.90
C HIS A 123 6.27 3.97 17.24
N ARG A 124 6.82 3.24 16.26
CA ARG A 124 7.98 2.34 16.40
C ARG A 124 8.77 2.25 15.10
N LYS A 125 9.89 1.51 15.11
CA LYS A 125 10.63 1.17 13.89
C LYS A 125 9.75 0.33 12.95
N PRO A 126 9.56 0.75 11.68
CA PRO A 126 8.83 -0.03 10.67
C PRO A 126 9.47 -1.41 10.46
N GLN A 127 8.64 -2.44 10.31
CA GLN A 127 9.08 -3.82 10.03
C GLN A 127 9.33 -4.07 8.54
N SER A 128 8.78 -3.23 7.66
CA SER A 128 8.97 -3.29 6.22
C SER A 128 9.51 -1.96 5.71
N GLN A 129 10.26 -2.01 4.61
CA GLN A 129 10.67 -0.82 3.88
C GLN A 129 9.52 -0.25 3.03
N TRP A 130 8.57 -1.09 2.62
CA TRP A 130 7.48 -0.74 1.69
C TRP A 130 6.13 -1.23 2.20
N TYR A 131 5.09 -0.43 1.96
CA TYR A 131 3.71 -0.69 2.37
C TYR A 131 2.77 -0.47 1.20
N VAL A 132 2.04 -1.49 0.77
CA VAL A 132 0.99 -1.38 -0.24
C VAL A 132 -0.28 -0.89 0.44
N LEU A 133 -0.90 0.15 -0.11
CA LEU A 133 -2.13 0.74 0.41
C LEU A 133 -3.13 0.93 -0.74
N THR A 134 -4.37 0.53 -0.48
CA THR A 134 -5.54 0.83 -1.32
C THR A 134 -6.48 1.70 -0.49
N PRO A 135 -6.51 3.03 -0.71
CA PRO A 135 -7.44 3.91 0.00
C PRO A 135 -8.88 3.60 -0.39
N VAL A 136 -9.58 2.88 0.50
CA VAL A 136 -10.95 2.40 0.32
C VAL A 136 -11.97 3.28 1.06
N GLY A 137 -13.22 3.34 0.56
CA GLY A 137 -14.33 4.02 1.24
C GLY A 137 -15.29 4.75 0.30
N ARG A 138 -16.22 5.53 0.89
CA ARG A 138 -17.29 6.27 0.19
C ARG A 138 -16.77 7.27 -0.86
N TYR A 139 -15.49 7.60 -0.79
CA TYR A 139 -14.76 8.48 -1.71
C TYR A 139 -13.48 7.80 -2.20
N SER A 140 -13.52 6.48 -2.46
CA SER A 140 -12.40 5.75 -3.06
C SER A 140 -11.82 6.58 -4.19
N ALA A 141 -10.60 7.07 -3.97
CA ALA A 141 -9.93 7.94 -4.92
C ALA A 141 -9.40 7.15 -6.13
N GLY A 142 -9.69 5.85 -6.21
CA GLY A 142 -9.28 5.01 -7.33
C GLY A 142 -7.80 4.62 -7.30
N TYR A 143 -7.12 4.78 -6.18
CA TYR A 143 -5.67 4.59 -6.11
C TYR A 143 -5.25 3.24 -5.48
N VAL A 144 -4.20 2.67 -6.05
CA VAL A 144 -3.29 1.74 -5.37
C VAL A 144 -1.95 2.45 -5.25
N ALA A 145 -1.31 2.40 -4.08
CA ALA A 145 -0.06 3.11 -3.86
C ALA A 145 0.91 2.31 -2.99
N VAL A 146 2.20 2.48 -3.23
CA VAL A 146 3.27 1.97 -2.37
C VAL A 146 3.92 3.13 -1.64
N PHE A 147 3.95 3.02 -0.32
CA PHE A 147 4.59 3.99 0.56
C PHE A 147 5.89 3.42 1.11
N ASP A 148 6.90 4.27 1.25
CA ASP A 148 8.13 3.92 1.96
C ASP A 148 7.91 3.85 3.49
N ALA A 149 8.89 3.34 4.22
CA ALA A 149 8.87 3.26 5.68
C ALA A 149 8.76 4.63 6.39
N ARG A 150 8.91 5.74 5.65
CA ARG A 150 8.70 7.10 6.14
C ARG A 150 7.34 7.68 5.76
N GLY A 151 6.47 6.89 5.11
CA GLY A 151 5.14 7.29 4.70
C GLY A 151 5.15 8.24 3.50
N VAL A 152 6.17 8.14 2.64
CA VAL A 152 6.23 8.85 1.36
C VAL A 152 5.75 7.92 0.24
N PRO A 153 4.75 8.31 -0.57
CA PRO A 153 4.35 7.51 -1.72
C PRO A 153 5.45 7.53 -2.78
N VAL A 154 5.91 6.34 -3.18
CA VAL A 154 6.99 6.16 -4.16
C VAL A 154 6.52 5.54 -5.48
N TRP A 155 5.32 4.97 -5.47
CA TRP A 155 4.65 4.40 -6.63
C TRP A 155 3.14 4.50 -6.45
N TRP A 156 2.40 4.71 -7.52
CA TRP A 156 0.93 4.70 -7.50
C TRP A 156 0.35 4.42 -8.88
N MET A 157 -0.88 3.92 -8.87
CA MET A 157 -1.72 3.76 -10.05
C MET A 157 -3.15 4.19 -9.72
N HIS A 158 -3.79 4.85 -10.69
CA HIS A 158 -5.16 5.33 -10.58
C HIS A 158 -6.08 4.59 -11.56
N SER A 159 -7.27 4.24 -11.11
CA SER A 159 -8.38 3.78 -11.93
C SER A 159 -9.59 4.70 -11.73
N SER A 160 -10.09 5.28 -12.82
CA SER A 160 -11.34 6.04 -12.86
C SER A 160 -12.56 5.17 -13.18
N TRP A 161 -12.35 3.87 -13.46
CA TRP A 161 -13.39 2.97 -13.96
C TRP A 161 -13.91 1.99 -12.89
N TYR A 162 -13.08 1.70 -11.88
CA TYR A 162 -13.42 0.84 -10.75
C TYR A 162 -12.66 1.31 -9.52
N ALA A 163 -13.11 0.92 -8.33
CA ALA A 163 -12.37 1.14 -7.10
C ALA A 163 -11.39 -0.04 -6.86
N PRO A 164 -10.07 0.21 -6.83
CA PRO A 164 -9.11 -0.82 -6.42
C PRO A 164 -9.32 -1.19 -4.94
N TRP A 165 -9.16 -2.47 -4.62
CA TRP A 165 -9.30 -2.98 -3.26
C TRP A 165 -8.29 -4.08 -2.97
N ASP A 166 -7.88 -4.16 -1.70
CA ASP A 166 -6.97 -5.18 -1.16
C ASP A 166 -5.72 -5.42 -2.03
N GLY A 167 -4.93 -4.36 -2.21
CA GLY A 167 -3.72 -4.43 -3.02
C GLY A 167 -2.60 -5.20 -2.32
N LYS A 168 -2.00 -6.16 -3.03
CA LYS A 168 -0.94 -7.04 -2.54
C LYS A 168 0.28 -7.01 -3.43
N LEU A 169 1.45 -7.27 -2.83
CA LEU A 169 2.69 -7.55 -3.54
C LEU A 169 2.80 -9.05 -3.79
N MET A 170 2.89 -9.43 -5.06
CA MET A 170 3.01 -10.83 -5.47
C MET A 170 4.46 -11.31 -5.39
N ARG A 171 4.67 -12.62 -5.32
CA ARG A 171 6.02 -13.23 -5.36
C ARG A 171 6.79 -12.90 -6.65
N SER A 172 6.08 -12.60 -7.74
CA SER A 172 6.64 -12.12 -9.00
C SER A 172 7.27 -10.73 -8.91
N GLY A 173 7.01 -9.97 -7.84
CA GLY A 173 7.35 -8.55 -7.71
C GLY A 173 6.32 -7.60 -8.34
N ASN A 174 5.25 -8.15 -8.92
CA ASN A 174 4.11 -7.38 -9.43
C ASN A 174 3.16 -7.01 -8.29
N LEU A 175 2.31 -6.01 -8.55
CA LEU A 175 1.19 -5.67 -7.67
C LEU A 175 -0.09 -6.28 -8.21
N MET A 176 -0.97 -6.76 -7.33
CA MET A 176 -2.27 -7.29 -7.70
C MET A 176 -3.35 -6.73 -6.77
N TRP A 177 -4.51 -6.41 -7.30
CA TRP A 177 -5.63 -5.86 -6.52
C TRP A 177 -6.97 -6.24 -7.14
N SER A 178 -8.02 -6.19 -6.34
CA SER A 178 -9.38 -6.43 -6.79
C SER A 178 -10.01 -5.21 -7.44
N ARG A 179 -10.96 -5.46 -8.35
CA ARG A 179 -11.74 -4.46 -9.07
C ARG A 179 -13.16 -4.42 -8.54
N ILE A 180 -13.55 -3.28 -7.96
CA ILE A 180 -14.88 -3.09 -7.41
C ILE A 180 -15.71 -2.14 -8.26
N PHE A 181 -16.91 -2.58 -8.66
CA PHE A 181 -17.85 -1.83 -9.50
C PHE A 181 -19.14 -1.39 -8.78
N GLY A 182 -19.15 -1.45 -7.44
CA GLY A 182 -20.31 -1.12 -6.62
C GLY A 182 -20.12 -1.62 -5.19
N THR A 183 -21.21 -1.80 -4.45
CA THR A 183 -21.15 -2.32 -3.06
C THR A 183 -21.50 -3.80 -2.95
N ASP A 184 -21.96 -4.42 -4.04
CA ASP A 184 -22.39 -5.81 -4.04
C ASP A 184 -21.18 -6.75 -4.24
N PHE A 185 -21.00 -7.67 -3.29
CA PHE A 185 -19.91 -8.64 -3.24
C PHE A 185 -20.24 -9.89 -4.07
N GLY A 186 -19.29 -10.39 -4.86
CA GLY A 186 -19.42 -11.61 -5.66
C GLY A 186 -20.60 -11.66 -6.65
N LEU A 187 -21.17 -10.52 -7.05
CA LEU A 187 -22.32 -10.46 -7.98
C LEU A 187 -22.01 -9.81 -9.33
N ASP A 188 -21.03 -8.91 -9.42
CA ASP A 188 -20.69 -8.24 -10.68
C ASP A 188 -19.78 -9.13 -11.55
N PRO A 189 -20.20 -9.52 -12.77
CA PRO A 189 -19.43 -10.40 -13.64
C PRO A 189 -18.08 -9.81 -14.08
N ARG A 190 -17.88 -8.49 -13.94
CA ARG A 190 -16.61 -7.80 -14.24
C ARG A 190 -15.62 -7.88 -13.07
N GLY A 191 -16.09 -8.27 -11.88
CA GLY A 191 -15.25 -8.47 -10.70
C GLY A 191 -14.12 -9.46 -10.97
N GLY A 192 -12.96 -9.19 -10.39
CA GLY A 192 -11.73 -9.93 -10.63
C GLY A 192 -10.53 -9.16 -10.15
N TRP A 193 -9.35 -9.77 -10.29
CA TRP A 193 -8.10 -9.24 -9.79
C TRP A 193 -7.15 -8.90 -10.93
N GLU A 194 -6.68 -7.65 -11.03
CA GLU A 194 -5.69 -7.25 -12.04
C GLU A 194 -4.30 -7.31 -11.44
N GLU A 195 -3.38 -8.01 -12.13
CA GLU A 195 -1.96 -7.98 -11.83
C GLU A 195 -1.25 -7.01 -12.76
N HIS A 196 -0.43 -6.13 -12.19
CA HIS A 196 0.33 -5.11 -12.90
C HIS A 196 1.81 -5.18 -12.54
N ARG A 197 2.65 -4.99 -13.56
CA ARG A 197 4.06 -4.65 -13.36
C ARG A 197 4.19 -3.26 -12.75
N LEU A 198 5.33 -2.98 -12.14
CA LEU A 198 5.62 -1.64 -11.60
C LEU A 198 5.76 -0.55 -12.68
N ASP A 199 5.90 -0.91 -13.96
CA ASP A 199 5.80 0.04 -15.08
C ASP A 199 4.34 0.36 -15.48
N GLY A 200 3.36 -0.17 -14.75
CA GLY A 200 1.92 0.04 -14.96
C GLY A 200 1.28 -0.91 -15.97
N ARG A 201 2.08 -1.70 -16.71
CA ARG A 201 1.52 -2.65 -17.69
C ARG A 201 0.76 -3.77 -17.00
N ILE A 202 -0.44 -4.03 -17.51
CA ILE A 202 -1.24 -5.17 -17.08
C ILE A 202 -0.55 -6.48 -17.50
N VAL A 203 -0.50 -7.43 -16.57
CA VAL A 203 0.01 -8.79 -16.80
C VAL A 203 -1.16 -9.72 -17.08
N ARG A 204 -2.19 -9.69 -16.23
CA ARG A 204 -3.41 -10.50 -16.38
C ARG A 204 -4.57 -9.96 -15.55
N THR A 205 -5.75 -10.46 -15.84
CA THR A 205 -6.91 -10.42 -14.94
C THR A 205 -7.26 -11.85 -14.52
N LEU A 206 -7.34 -12.11 -13.21
CA LEU A 206 -7.71 -13.40 -12.65
C LEU A 206 -9.15 -13.36 -12.14
N GLN A 207 -9.92 -14.40 -12.46
CA GLN A 207 -11.32 -14.54 -12.07
C GLN A 207 -11.64 -15.99 -11.70
N THR A 208 -12.54 -16.16 -10.73
CA THR A 208 -13.18 -17.44 -10.43
C THR A 208 -13.96 -17.99 -11.64
N LYS A 209 -14.26 -19.29 -11.61
CA LYS A 209 -14.92 -20.02 -12.71
C LYS A 209 -16.36 -20.35 -12.35
N GLY A 210 -17.29 -19.93 -13.21
CA GLY A 210 -18.72 -20.23 -13.08
C GLY A 210 -19.48 -19.34 -12.08
N THR A 211 -18.78 -18.45 -11.38
CA THR A 211 -19.33 -17.46 -10.44
C THR A 211 -18.61 -16.13 -10.64
N PRO A 212 -19.24 -14.98 -10.36
CA PRO A 212 -18.51 -13.72 -10.28
C PRO A 212 -17.50 -13.74 -9.14
N THR A 213 -16.33 -13.13 -9.36
CA THR A 213 -15.26 -13.08 -8.38
C THR A 213 -15.59 -12.06 -7.31
N ASP A 214 -15.39 -12.45 -6.06
CA ASP A 214 -15.52 -11.56 -4.93
C ASP A 214 -14.28 -10.67 -4.78
N PHE A 215 -14.45 -9.52 -4.15
CA PHE A 215 -13.39 -8.53 -4.04
C PHE A 215 -12.64 -8.54 -2.71
N HIS A 216 -13.11 -9.29 -1.72
CA HIS A 216 -12.58 -9.17 -0.37
C HIS A 216 -11.15 -9.67 -0.26
N ASP A 217 -10.84 -10.82 -0.87
CA ASP A 217 -9.52 -11.43 -0.70
C ASP A 217 -9.06 -12.30 -1.87
N LEU A 218 -7.75 -12.42 -1.99
CA LEU A 218 -7.01 -13.34 -2.84
C LEU A 218 -5.67 -13.63 -2.18
N GLU A 219 -5.35 -14.91 -2.06
CA GLU A 219 -4.05 -15.33 -1.55
C GLU A 219 -3.25 -16.13 -2.58
N GLN A 220 -1.95 -15.87 -2.61
CA GLN A 220 -1.01 -16.63 -3.43
C GLN A 220 -0.33 -17.72 -2.60
N GLU A 221 -0.62 -18.96 -2.94
CA GLU A 221 -0.03 -20.11 -2.30
C GLU A 221 1.47 -20.27 -2.61
N PRO A 222 2.24 -20.97 -1.76
CA PRO A 222 3.66 -21.25 -2.01
C PRO A 222 3.93 -21.99 -3.33
N ASN A 223 2.97 -22.78 -3.81
CA ASN A 223 3.04 -23.52 -5.08
C ASN A 223 2.72 -22.63 -6.31
N GLY A 224 2.42 -21.34 -6.10
CA GLY A 224 2.11 -20.35 -7.14
C GLY A 224 0.64 -20.27 -7.56
N LYS A 225 -0.22 -21.17 -7.06
CA LYS A 225 -1.67 -21.10 -7.26
C LYS A 225 -2.30 -19.98 -6.44
N TYR A 226 -3.58 -19.77 -6.66
CA TYR A 226 -4.34 -18.70 -6.05
C TYR A 226 -5.61 -19.23 -5.40
N LEU A 227 -5.88 -18.78 -4.18
CA LEU A 227 -7.19 -18.90 -3.54
C LEU A 227 -7.98 -17.62 -3.82
N LEU A 228 -9.19 -17.78 -4.34
CA LEU A 228 -10.11 -16.67 -4.63
C LEU A 228 -11.48 -16.96 -4.08
N ASP A 229 -12.11 -15.91 -3.57
CA ASP A 229 -13.47 -15.96 -3.08
C ASP A 229 -14.49 -15.66 -4.18
N SER A 230 -15.66 -16.29 -4.06
CA SER A 230 -16.85 -16.00 -4.83
C SER A 230 -18.11 -16.37 -4.04
N TYR A 231 -19.27 -16.10 -4.64
CA TYR A 231 -20.55 -16.48 -4.06
C TYR A 231 -21.39 -17.24 -5.07
N ARG A 232 -21.86 -18.42 -4.66
CA ARG A 232 -22.77 -19.23 -5.45
C ARG A 232 -24.20 -18.99 -5.02
N ARG A 233 -25.05 -18.61 -5.97
CA ARG A 233 -26.48 -18.42 -5.73
C ARG A 233 -27.18 -19.76 -5.59
N ARG A 234 -28.05 -19.87 -4.59
CA ARG A 234 -28.96 -21.00 -4.41
C ARG A 234 -30.39 -20.50 -4.25
N LEU A 235 -31.25 -20.99 -5.13
CA LEU A 235 -32.65 -20.57 -5.23
C LEU A 235 -33.54 -21.44 -4.35
N ASN A 236 -34.74 -20.94 -4.05
CA ASN A 236 -35.82 -21.67 -3.38
C ASN A 236 -35.44 -22.24 -2.00
N VAL A 237 -34.66 -21.50 -1.23
CA VAL A 237 -34.28 -21.89 0.14
C VAL A 237 -35.33 -21.42 1.13
N ASP A 238 -35.76 -22.32 2.01
CA ASP A 238 -36.68 -21.98 3.10
C ASP A 238 -35.93 -21.37 4.28
N LEU A 239 -36.15 -20.06 4.50
CA LEU A 239 -35.61 -19.32 5.64
C LEU A 239 -36.63 -19.14 6.77
N SER A 240 -37.79 -19.81 6.73
CA SER A 240 -38.84 -19.66 7.75
C SER A 240 -38.37 -20.03 9.16
N SER A 241 -37.45 -20.99 9.26
CA SER A 241 -36.81 -21.40 10.52
C SER A 241 -35.98 -20.30 11.21
N VAL A 242 -35.66 -19.22 10.48
CA VAL A 242 -34.93 -18.04 10.93
C VAL A 242 -35.75 -16.74 10.70
N GLY A 243 -37.06 -16.86 10.49
CA GLY A 243 -37.99 -15.73 10.30
C GLY A 243 -38.01 -15.11 8.89
N GLY A 244 -37.34 -15.74 7.93
CA GLY A 244 -37.27 -15.31 6.53
C GLY A 244 -38.37 -15.90 5.64
N PRO A 245 -38.34 -15.60 4.32
CA PRO A 245 -39.30 -16.16 3.36
C PRO A 245 -39.03 -17.65 3.08
N LYS A 246 -40.09 -18.38 2.68
CA LYS A 246 -40.00 -19.80 2.29
C LYS A 246 -39.31 -20.07 0.95
N HIS A 247 -39.24 -19.04 0.09
CA HIS A 247 -38.62 -19.12 -1.23
C HIS A 247 -37.61 -17.99 -1.38
N ALA A 248 -36.46 -18.15 -0.72
CA ALA A 248 -35.38 -17.19 -0.75
C ALA A 248 -34.34 -17.54 -1.83
N THR A 249 -33.67 -16.53 -2.37
CA THR A 249 -32.34 -16.72 -2.97
C THR A 249 -31.29 -16.45 -1.90
N VAL A 250 -30.47 -17.45 -1.61
CA VAL A 250 -29.31 -17.28 -0.73
C VAL A 250 -28.03 -17.24 -1.55
N VAL A 251 -26.97 -16.69 -0.97
CA VAL A 251 -25.62 -16.77 -1.51
C VAL A 251 -24.74 -17.56 -0.53
N ASP A 252 -24.19 -18.65 -1.04
CA ASP A 252 -23.27 -19.52 -0.32
C ASP A 252 -21.84 -19.10 -0.72
N ALA A 253 -20.94 -18.89 0.25
CA ALA A 253 -19.54 -18.59 -0.07
C ALA A 253 -18.91 -19.77 -0.80
N GLU A 254 -18.07 -19.48 -1.78
CA GLU A 254 -17.29 -20.45 -2.52
C GLU A 254 -15.83 -19.97 -2.56
N ILE A 255 -14.91 -20.87 -2.25
CA ILE A 255 -13.47 -20.63 -2.37
C ILE A 255 -13.00 -21.49 -3.55
N GLN A 256 -12.25 -20.90 -4.46
CA GLN A 256 -11.67 -21.59 -5.61
C GLN A 256 -10.16 -21.52 -5.56
N GLU A 257 -9.52 -22.67 -5.73
CA GLU A 257 -8.08 -22.78 -5.98
C GLU A 257 -7.87 -22.78 -7.51
N LEU A 258 -7.10 -21.82 -8.01
CA LEU A 258 -6.80 -21.66 -9.43
C LEU A 258 -5.30 -21.82 -9.72
N THR A 259 -4.97 -22.43 -10.85
CA THR A 259 -3.60 -22.40 -11.39
C THR A 259 -3.19 -20.95 -11.76
N PRO A 260 -1.89 -20.67 -11.97
CA PRO A 260 -1.45 -19.36 -12.44
C PRO A 260 -2.09 -18.90 -13.76
N GLU A 261 -2.48 -19.84 -14.62
CA GLU A 261 -3.19 -19.59 -15.88
C GLU A 261 -4.70 -19.43 -15.68
N GLY A 262 -5.18 -19.51 -14.43
CA GLY A 262 -6.58 -19.37 -14.06
C GLY A 262 -7.40 -20.63 -14.34
N LYS A 263 -6.83 -21.84 -14.32
CA LYS A 263 -7.62 -23.07 -14.40
C LYS A 263 -8.08 -23.50 -13.01
N LEU A 264 -9.33 -23.93 -12.87
CA LEU A 264 -9.86 -24.43 -11.60
C LEU A 264 -9.20 -25.75 -11.21
N VAL A 265 -8.60 -25.81 -10.02
CA VAL A 265 -8.00 -27.01 -9.43
C VAL A 265 -8.97 -27.64 -8.45
N TRP A 266 -9.51 -26.82 -7.55
CA TRP A 266 -10.37 -27.26 -6.47
C TRP A 266 -11.35 -26.15 -6.08
N ARG A 267 -12.45 -26.54 -5.43
CA ARG A 267 -13.38 -25.60 -4.81
C ARG A 267 -13.99 -26.16 -3.54
N TRP A 268 -14.34 -25.25 -2.64
CA TRP A 268 -15.16 -25.50 -1.47
C TRP A 268 -16.36 -24.58 -1.46
N ASN A 269 -17.49 -25.07 -0.95
CA ASN A 269 -18.72 -24.28 -0.91
C ASN A 269 -19.40 -24.40 0.46
N SER A 270 -19.71 -23.26 1.08
CA SER A 270 -20.21 -23.20 2.46
C SER A 270 -21.51 -23.97 2.67
N LYS A 271 -22.33 -24.15 1.62
CA LYS A 271 -23.61 -24.87 1.69
C LYS A 271 -23.49 -26.25 2.35
N ASN A 272 -22.39 -26.96 2.10
CA ASN A 272 -22.21 -28.34 2.56
C ASN A 272 -21.62 -28.43 3.97
N HIS A 273 -21.30 -27.29 4.59
CA HIS A 273 -20.53 -27.23 5.83
C HIS A 273 -21.15 -26.32 6.89
N ILE A 274 -21.95 -25.33 6.47
CA ILE A 274 -22.49 -24.29 7.34
C ILE A 274 -24.00 -24.20 7.10
N GLY A 275 -24.76 -24.52 8.15
CA GLY A 275 -26.21 -24.43 8.18
C GLY A 275 -26.72 -23.01 8.47
N LEU A 276 -28.00 -22.78 8.22
CA LEU A 276 -28.65 -21.48 8.44
C LEU A 276 -28.56 -20.99 9.90
N ARG A 277 -28.48 -21.92 10.85
CA ARG A 277 -28.46 -21.63 12.30
C ARG A 277 -27.04 -21.48 12.87
N ASP A 278 -26.01 -21.77 12.09
CA ASP A 278 -24.62 -21.63 12.51
C ASP A 278 -24.19 -20.15 12.48
N ARG A 279 -24.94 -19.33 11.75
CA ARG A 279 -24.80 -17.88 11.73
C ARG A 279 -25.08 -17.28 13.12
N THR A 280 -24.09 -16.57 13.66
CA THR A 280 -24.19 -15.82 14.93
C THR A 280 -24.76 -14.41 14.74
N TRP A 281 -24.68 -13.86 13.51
CA TRP A 281 -25.22 -12.53 13.22
C TRP A 281 -26.74 -12.50 13.07
N SER A 282 -27.40 -11.42 13.50
CA SER A 282 -28.88 -11.34 13.50
C SER A 282 -29.52 -11.52 12.13
N TRP A 283 -30.28 -12.62 11.98
CA TRP A 283 -31.15 -12.86 10.83
C TRP A 283 -32.23 -11.78 10.68
N ALA A 284 -32.81 -11.28 11.78
CA ALA A 284 -33.84 -10.25 11.73
C ALA A 284 -33.33 -8.95 11.08
N GLY A 285 -32.07 -8.58 11.34
CA GLY A 285 -31.39 -7.46 10.69
C GLY A 285 -31.24 -7.68 9.18
N ALA A 286 -30.66 -8.82 8.80
CA ALA A 286 -30.46 -9.18 7.39
C ALA A 286 -31.78 -9.24 6.60
N ILE A 287 -32.82 -9.82 7.20
CA ILE A 287 -34.15 -9.91 6.58
C ILE A 287 -34.75 -8.53 6.39
N ARG A 288 -34.67 -7.66 7.39
CA ARG A 288 -35.17 -6.28 7.29
C ARG A 288 -34.45 -5.50 6.19
N GLU A 289 -33.14 -5.65 6.08
CA GLU A 289 -32.35 -4.99 5.04
C GLU A 289 -32.78 -5.47 3.64
N GLN A 290 -32.84 -6.79 3.42
CA GLN A 290 -33.24 -7.34 2.13
C GLN A 290 -34.70 -6.99 1.76
N ARG A 291 -35.60 -6.84 2.74
CA ARG A 291 -36.98 -6.40 2.50
C ARG A 291 -37.08 -4.97 1.91
N ARG A 292 -36.06 -4.13 2.11
CA ARG A 292 -35.99 -2.79 1.51
C ARG A 292 -35.64 -2.82 0.01
N LYS A 293 -35.09 -3.93 -0.49
CA LYS A 293 -34.78 -4.13 -1.91
C LYS A 293 -35.98 -4.71 -2.68
N PRO A 294 -36.10 -4.45 -4.00
CA PRO A 294 -37.06 -5.13 -4.88
C PRO A 294 -36.96 -6.66 -4.75
N PRO A 295 -38.08 -7.41 -4.79
CA PRO A 295 -38.06 -8.87 -4.61
C PRO A 295 -37.06 -9.62 -5.50
N ALA A 296 -36.92 -9.20 -6.77
CA ALA A 296 -36.00 -9.80 -7.73
C ALA A 296 -34.51 -9.65 -7.35
N GLU A 297 -34.16 -8.65 -6.54
CA GLU A 297 -32.80 -8.32 -6.11
C GLU A 297 -32.43 -8.88 -4.74
N ARG A 298 -33.40 -9.43 -4.00
CA ARG A 298 -33.16 -9.91 -2.63
C ARG A 298 -32.23 -11.12 -2.65
N ARG A 299 -31.15 -11.06 -1.89
CA ARG A 299 -30.18 -12.14 -1.71
C ARG A 299 -29.80 -12.21 -0.24
N TYR A 300 -29.83 -13.40 0.34
CA TYR A 300 -29.51 -13.58 1.76
C TYR A 300 -28.13 -14.22 1.86
N ASP A 301 -27.20 -13.48 2.44
CA ASP A 301 -25.85 -13.95 2.73
C ASP A 301 -25.80 -14.66 4.08
N LEU A 302 -25.29 -15.89 4.04
CA LEU A 302 -25.26 -16.80 5.18
C LEU A 302 -24.02 -16.57 6.05
N VAL A 303 -22.88 -16.29 5.44
CA VAL A 303 -21.58 -16.39 6.10
C VAL A 303 -20.76 -15.10 6.01
N HIS A 304 -20.90 -14.35 4.92
CA HIS A 304 -20.10 -13.17 4.60
C HIS A 304 -18.59 -13.47 4.72
N ILE A 305 -18.03 -14.19 3.75
CA ILE A 305 -16.59 -14.44 3.69
C ILE A 305 -15.85 -13.13 3.43
N ASN A 306 -14.76 -12.92 4.16
CA ASN A 306 -13.98 -11.69 4.15
C ASN A 306 -12.49 -11.94 3.90
N SER A 307 -11.98 -13.12 4.25
CA SER A 307 -10.59 -13.47 4.00
C SER A 307 -10.39 -14.99 3.96
N VAL A 308 -9.36 -15.40 3.25
CA VAL A 308 -8.87 -16.78 3.17
C VAL A 308 -7.35 -16.78 3.33
N GLU A 309 -6.82 -17.75 4.07
CA GLU A 309 -5.37 -17.88 4.24
C GLU A 309 -4.99 -19.37 4.14
N PRO A 310 -3.97 -19.74 3.34
CA PRO A 310 -3.40 -21.07 3.39
C PRO A 310 -2.80 -21.38 4.77
N ASP A 311 -3.17 -22.50 5.39
CA ASP A 311 -2.64 -22.95 6.68
C ASP A 311 -2.20 -24.42 6.62
N GLY A 312 -0.92 -24.64 6.34
CA GLY A 312 -0.36 -25.97 6.16
C GLY A 312 -1.05 -26.75 5.04
N ASN A 313 -1.79 -27.81 5.42
CA ASN A 313 -2.58 -28.63 4.49
C ASN A 313 -4.05 -28.19 4.39
N GLY A 314 -4.42 -27.07 5.01
CA GLY A 314 -5.78 -26.55 5.08
C GLY A 314 -5.85 -25.07 4.68
N ILE A 315 -7.04 -24.51 4.90
CA ILE A 315 -7.35 -23.10 4.65
C ILE A 315 -8.07 -22.57 5.89
N ILE A 316 -7.62 -21.43 6.41
CA ILE A 316 -8.35 -20.66 7.42
C ILE A 316 -9.24 -19.65 6.70
N VAL A 317 -10.47 -19.51 7.16
CA VAL A 317 -11.48 -18.61 6.58
C VAL A 317 -11.98 -17.65 7.64
N SER A 318 -12.00 -16.36 7.31
CA SER A 318 -12.72 -15.35 8.09
C SER A 318 -14.09 -15.13 7.49
N ALA A 319 -15.14 -15.39 8.26
CA ALA A 319 -16.52 -15.21 7.87
C ALA A 319 -17.24 -14.34 8.90
N ARG A 320 -17.63 -13.12 8.53
CA ARG A 320 -18.13 -12.10 9.44
C ARG A 320 -19.40 -12.50 10.19
N PHE A 321 -20.18 -13.42 9.65
CA PHE A 321 -21.45 -13.85 10.25
C PHE A 321 -21.36 -15.12 11.10
N LEU A 322 -20.16 -15.68 11.29
CA LEU A 322 -19.90 -16.84 12.15
C LEU A 322 -19.23 -16.40 13.45
#